data_AF-A0A1J5K729-F1
#
_entry.id   AF-A0A1J5K729-F1
#
_cell.length_a   1.000
_cell.length_b   1.000
_cell.length_c   1.000
_cell.angle_alpha   90.00
_cell.angle_beta   90.00
_cell.angle_gamma   90.00
#
_symmetry.space_group_name_H-M   'P 1'
#
loop_
_entity.id
_entity.type
_entity.pdbx_description
1 polymer ?
#
loop_
_entity_poly.entity_id
_entity_poly.type
_entity_poly.pdbx_seq_one_letter_code
_entity_poly.pdbx_strand_id
1 'polypeptide(L)'
;MKKLLLALLVLTSATVLAKFVAPHIPQGNQRVCIDKVCSILGSYKCNDKDEVLRVADACTRQLDLSCIESSMNKLSRYEYDSEDEILSLVKSCHYVKSRTLKMMTKNLSSYETDDLDEVIRLNDAAYLVQPKCYKSAVKYLSNYKTDDLDEAVNISKMCQGTFKKNCFEKLCSSSYKCDEPDEVRSVIYKCVDGPSLQDRRKL
;
A
#
# COMPACT_ATOMS: atom_id res chain seq x y z
N MET A 1 -33.83 -46.02 6.60
CA MET A 1 -33.91 -44.57 6.28
C MET A 1 -33.36 -43.67 7.41
N LYS A 2 -32.14 -43.92 7.92
CA LYS A 2 -31.50 -43.07 8.96
C LYS A 2 -30.08 -42.58 8.61
N LYS A 3 -29.54 -42.98 7.44
CA LYS A 3 -28.18 -42.60 7.00
C LYS A 3 -28.15 -41.42 6.02
N LEU A 4 -29.30 -40.89 5.59
CA LEU A 4 -29.37 -39.79 4.60
C LEU A 4 -29.37 -38.38 5.22
N LEU A 5 -29.69 -38.25 6.52
CA LEU A 5 -29.79 -36.95 7.20
C LEU A 5 -28.45 -36.39 7.72
N LEU A 6 -27.40 -37.22 7.75
CA LEU A 6 -26.07 -36.77 8.19
C LEU A 6 -25.23 -36.13 7.07
N ALA A 7 -25.62 -36.32 5.80
CA ALA A 7 -24.88 -35.81 4.65
C ALA A 7 -25.21 -34.33 4.31
N LEU A 8 -26.33 -33.80 4.80
CA LEU A 8 -26.75 -32.41 4.54
C LEU A 8 -26.21 -31.38 5.55
N LEU A 9 -25.63 -31.81 6.68
CA LEU A 9 -25.10 -30.93 7.72
C LEU A 9 -23.62 -30.54 7.54
N VAL A 10 -22.94 -31.08 6.52
CA VAL A 10 -21.51 -30.80 6.25
C VAL A 10 -21.31 -29.71 5.17
N LEU A 11 -22.39 -29.27 4.50
CA LEU A 11 -22.30 -28.31 3.38
C LEU A 11 -22.61 -26.85 3.76
N THR A 12 -22.92 -26.55 5.01
CA THR A 12 -23.01 -25.16 5.53
C THR A 12 -21.78 -24.80 6.34
N SER A 13 -20.59 -25.25 5.89
CA SER A 13 -19.32 -24.67 6.34
C SER A 13 -19.32 -23.22 5.88
N ALA A 14 -19.79 -22.35 6.78
CA ALA A 14 -19.84 -20.91 6.60
C ALA A 14 -18.51 -20.46 5.99
N THR A 15 -18.55 -20.08 4.71
CA THR A 15 -17.48 -19.33 4.08
C THR A 15 -17.43 -18.02 4.85
N VAL A 16 -16.61 -17.99 5.90
CA VAL A 16 -16.19 -16.75 6.54
C VAL A 16 -15.35 -16.05 5.49
N LEU A 17 -16.03 -15.33 4.60
CA LEU A 17 -15.40 -14.42 3.64
C LEU A 17 -14.51 -13.52 4.49
N ALA A 18 -13.21 -13.51 4.21
CA ALA A 18 -12.31 -12.69 4.99
C ALA A 18 -12.76 -11.24 4.81
N LYS A 19 -13.20 -10.63 5.90
CA LYS A 19 -13.68 -9.26 5.89
C LYS A 19 -12.46 -8.35 5.86
N PHE A 20 -12.44 -7.38 4.95
CA PHE A 20 -11.44 -6.34 4.98
C PHE A 20 -11.48 -5.62 6.35
N VAL A 21 -10.31 -5.45 6.94
CA VAL A 21 -10.13 -4.70 8.19
C VAL A 21 -9.39 -3.43 7.85
N ALA A 22 -10.10 -2.29 7.95
CA ALA A 22 -9.49 -0.99 7.78
C ALA A 22 -8.32 -0.81 8.78
N PRO A 23 -7.17 -0.29 8.35
CA PRO A 23 -6.07 -0.02 9.27
C PRO A 23 -6.48 1.07 10.26
N HIS A 24 -6.03 0.93 11.51
CA HIS A 24 -6.19 1.96 12.52
C HIS A 24 -5.16 3.08 12.29
N ILE A 25 -5.63 4.31 12.07
CA ILE A 25 -4.76 5.50 12.00
C ILE A 25 -4.43 5.96 13.42
N PRO A 26 -3.14 6.07 13.80
CA PRO A 26 -2.77 6.57 15.13
C PRO A 26 -3.23 8.01 15.33
N GLN A 27 -3.95 8.28 16.44
CA GLN A 27 -4.56 9.59 16.71
C GLN A 27 -3.55 10.76 16.71
N GLY A 28 -2.30 10.52 17.08
CA GLY A 28 -1.24 11.54 17.09
C GLY A 28 -0.67 11.88 15.71
N ASN A 29 -0.82 11.01 14.72
CA ASN A 29 -0.15 11.18 13.44
C ASN A 29 -0.64 12.41 12.68
N GLN A 30 -1.93 12.72 12.75
CA GLN A 30 -2.49 13.87 12.05
C GLN A 30 -1.83 15.18 12.51
N ARG A 31 -1.72 15.40 13.82
CA ARG A 31 -1.09 16.61 14.37
C ARG A 31 0.38 16.71 13.97
N VAL A 32 1.15 15.62 14.15
CA VAL A 32 2.57 15.60 13.81
C VAL A 32 2.78 15.80 12.30
N CYS A 33 1.88 15.28 11.46
CA CYS A 33 1.89 15.55 10.03
C CYS A 33 1.66 17.04 9.74
N ILE A 34 0.64 17.67 10.34
CA ILE A 34 0.35 19.10 10.13
C ILE A 34 1.57 19.94 10.53
N ASP A 35 2.12 19.71 11.72
CA ASP A 35 3.29 20.45 12.22
C ASP A 35 4.48 20.32 11.25
N LYS A 36 4.72 19.11 10.75
CA LYS A 36 5.79 18.83 9.79
C LYS A 36 5.57 19.49 8.44
N VAL A 37 4.37 19.38 7.87
CA VAL A 37 4.04 19.97 6.56
C VAL A 37 4.13 21.49 6.63
N CYS A 38 3.58 22.12 7.67
CA CYS A 38 3.68 23.55 7.87
C CYS A 38 5.12 24.02 8.08
N SER A 39 5.95 23.23 8.77
CA SER A 39 7.39 23.53 8.86
C SER A 39 8.11 23.48 7.52
N ILE A 40 7.65 22.67 6.57
CA ILE A 40 8.26 22.54 5.24
C ILE A 40 7.83 23.67 4.32
N LEU A 41 6.53 24.01 4.34
CA LEU A 41 5.97 25.13 3.58
C LEU A 41 6.52 26.49 4.05
N GLY A 42 7.02 26.56 5.29
CA GLY A 42 7.66 27.73 5.87
C GLY A 42 6.67 28.69 6.54
N SER A 43 7.20 29.75 7.17
CA SER A 43 6.43 30.65 8.04
C SER A 43 5.34 31.47 7.35
N TYR A 44 5.38 31.57 6.02
CA TYR A 44 4.38 32.30 5.24
C TYR A 44 3.18 31.43 4.84
N LYS A 45 3.23 30.13 5.15
CA LYS A 45 2.22 29.14 4.87
C LYS A 45 1.71 28.52 6.16
N CYS A 46 0.47 28.02 6.14
CA CYS A 46 -0.28 27.62 7.33
C CYS A 46 -0.58 28.76 8.32
N ASN A 47 -0.75 29.99 7.82
CA ASN A 47 -1.12 31.14 8.66
C ASN A 47 -2.59 31.54 8.48
N ASP A 48 -3.21 31.14 7.37
CA ASP A 48 -4.64 31.30 7.15
C ASP A 48 -5.40 29.99 7.38
N LYS A 49 -6.70 30.14 7.59
CA LYS A 49 -7.60 29.04 7.93
C LYS A 49 -7.72 28.03 6.79
N ASP A 50 -7.74 28.48 5.55
CA ASP A 50 -7.97 27.62 4.39
C ASP A 50 -6.72 26.79 4.09
N GLU A 51 -5.51 27.36 4.19
CA GLU A 51 -4.24 26.64 4.13
C GLU A 51 -4.16 25.55 5.20
N VAL A 52 -4.48 25.88 6.46
CA VAL A 52 -4.49 24.90 7.55
C VAL A 52 -5.49 23.78 7.29
N LEU A 53 -6.67 24.08 6.72
CA LEU A 53 -7.65 23.06 6.37
C LEU A 53 -7.17 22.13 5.25
N ARG A 54 -6.48 22.66 4.22
CA ARG A 54 -5.89 21.87 3.13
C ARG A 54 -4.79 20.93 3.65
N VAL A 55 -3.93 21.43 4.53
CA VAL A 55 -2.89 20.62 5.19
C VAL A 55 -3.52 19.57 6.10
N ALA A 56 -4.52 19.95 6.89
CA ALA A 56 -5.23 19.03 7.77
C ALA A 56 -5.89 17.89 6.99
N ASP A 57 -6.51 18.19 5.84
CA ASP A 57 -7.08 17.20 4.89
C ASP A 57 -6.00 16.23 4.40
N ALA A 58 -4.87 16.76 3.90
CA ALA A 58 -3.73 15.95 3.47
C ALA A 58 -3.17 15.07 4.60
N CYS A 59 -3.31 15.47 5.87
CA CYS A 59 -2.82 14.73 7.02
C CYS A 59 -3.81 13.76 7.67
N THR A 60 -5.06 13.64 7.20
CA THR A 60 -6.12 12.86 7.86
C THR A 60 -5.85 11.35 7.97
N ARG A 61 -5.16 10.75 7.01
CA ARG A 61 -5.06 9.28 6.83
C ARG A 61 -3.64 8.75 6.91
N GLN A 62 -2.80 9.44 7.67
CA GLN A 62 -1.38 9.11 7.79
C GLN A 62 -1.17 7.91 8.71
N LEU A 63 -1.00 6.74 8.10
CA LEU A 63 -0.74 5.51 8.83
C LEU A 63 0.70 5.47 9.38
N ASP A 64 1.64 6.03 8.63
CA ASP A 64 3.07 6.03 8.93
C ASP A 64 3.73 7.32 8.40
N LEU A 65 4.17 8.19 9.31
CA LEU A 65 4.79 9.47 8.95
C LEU A 65 6.16 9.32 8.29
N SER A 66 6.81 8.16 8.44
CA SER A 66 8.07 7.87 7.77
C SER A 66 7.90 7.69 6.26
N CYS A 67 6.66 7.52 5.75
CA CYS A 67 6.39 7.60 4.31
C CYS A 67 6.78 8.97 3.76
N ILE A 68 6.28 10.05 4.36
CA ILE A 68 6.52 11.43 3.92
C ILE A 68 8.03 11.75 3.97
N GLU A 69 8.70 11.39 5.07
CA GLU A 69 10.15 11.52 5.22
C GLU A 69 10.91 10.78 4.13
N SER A 70 10.58 9.52 3.90
CA SER A 70 11.29 8.67 2.93
C SER A 70 11.10 9.17 1.51
N SER A 71 9.90 9.66 1.18
CA SER A 71 9.60 10.28 -0.11
C SER A 71 10.40 11.56 -0.32
N MET A 72 10.37 12.49 0.63
CA MET A 72 11.10 13.76 0.50
C MET A 72 12.62 13.58 0.44
N ASN A 73 13.16 12.55 1.09
CA ASN A 73 14.60 12.23 1.06
C ASN A 73 15.07 11.67 -0.29
N LYS A 74 14.16 11.23 -1.15
CA LYS A 74 14.47 10.77 -2.51
C LYS A 74 14.49 11.91 -3.52
N LEU A 75 13.74 12.96 -3.23
CA LEU A 75 13.49 14.07 -4.12
C LEU A 75 14.46 15.22 -3.88
N SER A 76 14.86 15.89 -4.95
CA SER A 76 15.51 17.19 -4.82
C SER A 76 14.51 18.23 -4.30
N ARG A 77 14.97 19.33 -3.69
CA ARG A 77 14.07 20.38 -3.21
C ARG A 77 13.24 21.04 -4.33
N TYR A 78 13.72 20.98 -5.57
CA TYR A 78 13.02 21.53 -6.74
C TYR A 78 11.85 20.65 -7.20
N GLU A 79 11.80 19.38 -6.78
CA GLU A 79 10.71 18.45 -7.09
C GLU A 79 9.47 18.68 -6.21
N TYR A 80 9.57 19.49 -5.15
CA TYR A 80 8.45 19.72 -4.22
C TYR A 80 8.54 21.12 -3.60
N ASP A 81 8.70 22.14 -4.44
CA ASP A 81 8.87 23.52 -3.98
C ASP A 81 7.56 24.31 -3.88
N SER A 82 6.47 23.76 -4.41
CA SER A 82 5.13 24.34 -4.31
C SER A 82 4.27 23.69 -3.23
N GLU A 83 3.26 24.43 -2.75
CA GLU A 83 2.27 23.91 -1.80
C GLU A 83 1.52 22.70 -2.37
N ASP A 84 1.12 22.76 -3.64
CA ASP A 84 0.32 21.71 -4.27
C ASP A 84 1.10 20.41 -4.44
N GLU A 85 2.40 20.47 -4.77
CA GLU A 85 3.29 19.31 -4.86
C GLU A 85 3.49 18.66 -3.49
N ILE A 86 3.77 19.47 -2.45
CA ILE A 86 3.92 18.98 -1.07
C ILE A 86 2.63 18.32 -0.60
N LEU A 87 1.47 18.95 -0.83
CA LEU A 87 0.17 18.37 -0.43
C LEU A 87 -0.13 17.09 -1.21
N SER A 88 0.20 17.02 -2.49
CA SER A 88 0.03 15.82 -3.33
C SER A 88 0.91 14.68 -2.84
N LEU A 89 2.18 14.97 -2.53
CA LEU A 89 3.10 13.99 -1.95
C LEU A 89 2.59 13.46 -0.59
N VAL A 90 2.14 14.35 0.30
CA VAL A 90 1.59 13.96 1.62
C VAL A 90 0.33 13.10 1.45
N LYS A 91 -0.55 13.43 0.49
CA LYS A 91 -1.76 12.65 0.20
C LYS A 91 -1.44 11.26 -0.34
N SER A 92 -0.41 11.12 -1.19
CA SER A 92 0.01 9.81 -1.70
C SER A 92 0.43 8.84 -0.58
N CYS A 93 0.86 9.35 0.57
CA CYS A 93 1.20 8.55 1.76
C CYS A 93 -0.02 8.04 2.57
N HIS A 94 -1.25 8.33 2.17
CA HIS A 94 -2.46 7.85 2.85
C HIS A 94 -2.49 6.33 2.94
N TYR A 95 -2.62 5.80 4.16
CA TYR A 95 -2.64 4.37 4.42
C TYR A 95 -1.40 3.58 3.94
N VAL A 96 -0.29 4.27 3.65
CA VAL A 96 0.98 3.66 3.24
C VAL A 96 1.81 3.33 4.48
N LYS A 97 2.53 2.20 4.44
CA LYS A 97 3.53 1.83 5.46
C LYS A 97 4.92 2.01 4.86
N SER A 98 5.80 2.75 5.53
CA SER A 98 7.18 2.99 5.08
C SER A 98 7.95 1.67 4.84
N ARG A 99 7.67 0.64 5.64
CA ARG A 99 8.24 -0.70 5.46
C ARG A 99 7.87 -1.32 4.10
N THR A 100 6.68 -1.04 3.57
CA THR A 100 6.27 -1.51 2.25
C THR A 100 7.09 -0.78 1.18
N LEU A 101 7.20 0.54 1.26
CA LEU A 101 8.00 1.33 0.31
C LEU A 101 9.45 0.86 0.27
N LYS A 102 10.08 0.67 1.44
CA LYS A 102 11.46 0.14 1.54
C LYS A 102 11.62 -1.22 0.85
N MET A 103 10.58 -2.05 0.84
CA MET A 103 10.60 -3.33 0.14
C MET A 103 10.41 -3.16 -1.36
N MET A 104 9.53 -2.26 -1.78
CA MET A 104 9.28 -1.95 -3.20
C MET A 104 10.54 -1.37 -3.85
N THR A 105 11.20 -0.42 -3.18
CA THR A 105 12.41 0.24 -3.70
C THR A 105 13.70 -0.54 -3.47
N LYS A 106 13.63 -1.79 -2.98
CA LYS A 106 14.85 -2.53 -2.61
C LYS A 106 15.74 -2.82 -3.82
N ASN A 107 15.11 -3.12 -4.96
CA ASN A 107 15.78 -3.51 -6.18
C ASN A 107 15.75 -2.40 -7.25
N LEU A 108 15.00 -1.32 -7.00
CA LEU A 108 14.94 -0.17 -7.89
C LEU A 108 16.24 0.63 -7.83
N SER A 109 16.63 1.20 -8.97
CA SER A 109 17.68 2.21 -9.00
C SER A 109 17.19 3.52 -8.37
N SER A 110 18.09 4.45 -8.06
CA SER A 110 17.67 5.77 -7.57
C SER A 110 16.88 6.54 -8.64
N TYR A 111 17.22 6.35 -9.92
CA TYR A 111 16.59 6.98 -11.09
C TYR A 111 15.14 6.54 -11.36
N GLU A 112 14.66 5.53 -10.64
CA GLU A 112 13.26 5.07 -10.74
C GLU A 112 12.36 5.78 -9.72
N THR A 113 12.95 6.62 -8.86
CA THR A 113 12.27 7.23 -7.72
C THR A 113 12.86 8.59 -7.34
N ASP A 114 13.48 9.32 -8.26
CA ASP A 114 14.07 10.64 -8.02
C ASP A 114 13.20 11.81 -8.50
N ASP A 115 12.12 11.52 -9.23
CA ASP A 115 11.12 12.49 -9.66
C ASP A 115 9.83 12.44 -8.80
N LEU A 116 9.17 13.60 -8.62
CA LEU A 116 7.95 13.69 -7.79
C LEU A 116 6.86 12.70 -8.21
N ASP A 117 6.57 12.65 -9.51
CA ASP A 117 5.51 11.81 -10.08
C ASP A 117 5.78 10.32 -9.86
N GLU A 118 7.04 9.89 -9.93
CA GLU A 118 7.44 8.50 -9.68
C GLU A 118 7.24 8.12 -8.21
N VAL A 119 7.63 9.01 -7.29
CA VAL A 119 7.44 8.80 -5.86
C VAL A 119 5.95 8.78 -5.49
N ILE A 120 5.14 9.69 -6.06
CA ILE A 120 3.69 9.68 -5.88
C ILE A 120 3.09 8.36 -6.41
N ARG A 121 3.46 7.97 -7.63
CA ARG A 121 2.99 6.73 -8.26
C ARG A 121 3.34 5.49 -7.44
N LEU A 122 4.55 5.45 -6.87
CA LEU A 122 4.99 4.38 -5.99
C LEU A 122 4.18 4.36 -4.68
N ASN A 123 3.98 5.52 -4.05
CA ASN A 123 3.20 5.67 -2.83
C ASN A 123 1.74 5.23 -3.03
N ASP A 124 1.11 5.67 -4.11
CA ASP A 124 -0.25 5.29 -4.49
C ASP A 124 -0.38 3.78 -4.72
N ALA A 125 0.64 3.16 -5.34
CA ALA A 125 0.67 1.71 -5.50
C ALA A 125 0.80 0.97 -4.17
N ALA A 126 1.43 1.58 -3.16
CA ALA A 126 1.61 1.05 -1.81
C ALA A 126 0.38 1.23 -0.90
N TYR A 127 -0.67 1.93 -1.35
CA TYR A 127 -1.92 2.12 -0.64
C TYR A 127 -2.51 0.78 -0.15
N LEU A 128 -2.66 0.62 1.18
CA LEU A 128 -3.18 -0.60 1.82
C LEU A 128 -2.42 -1.90 1.51
N VAL A 129 -1.21 -1.82 0.95
CA VAL A 129 -0.42 -3.01 0.64
C VAL A 129 0.04 -3.68 1.91
N GLN A 130 -0.20 -5.00 2.01
CA GLN A 130 0.33 -5.78 3.12
C GLN A 130 1.80 -6.14 2.88
N PRO A 131 2.73 -5.77 3.78
CA PRO A 131 4.15 -6.11 3.62
C PRO A 131 4.39 -7.62 3.49
N LYS A 132 3.57 -8.45 4.14
CA LYS A 132 3.66 -9.91 4.04
C LYS A 132 3.29 -10.42 2.64
N CYS A 133 2.29 -9.82 1.99
CA CYS A 133 1.91 -10.16 0.63
C CYS A 133 3.03 -9.81 -0.34
N TYR A 134 3.49 -8.55 -0.32
CA TYR A 134 4.55 -8.11 -1.23
C TYR A 134 5.82 -8.96 -1.04
N LYS A 135 6.21 -9.23 0.22
CA LYS A 135 7.36 -10.11 0.52
C LYS A 135 7.21 -11.49 -0.10
N SER A 136 6.03 -12.10 0.02
CA SER A 136 5.77 -13.42 -0.53
C SER A 136 5.74 -13.41 -2.05
N ALA A 137 5.18 -12.37 -2.66
CA ALA A 137 5.11 -12.19 -4.11
C ALA A 137 6.51 -12.15 -4.73
N VAL A 138 7.38 -11.26 -4.23
CA VAL A 138 8.73 -11.06 -4.79
C VAL A 138 9.73 -12.15 -4.41
N LYS A 139 9.41 -13.02 -3.44
CA LYS A 139 10.33 -14.08 -2.99
C LYS A 139 10.65 -15.09 -4.10
N TYR A 140 9.71 -15.33 -5.00
CA TYR A 140 9.83 -16.32 -6.08
C TYR A 140 10.32 -15.73 -7.40
N LEU A 141 10.30 -14.39 -7.51
CA LEU A 141 10.75 -13.66 -8.69
C LEU A 141 12.26 -13.43 -8.62
N SER A 142 12.92 -13.39 -9.78
CA SER A 142 14.30 -12.92 -9.86
C SER A 142 14.37 -11.41 -9.64
N ASN A 143 15.54 -10.89 -9.27
CA ASN A 143 15.70 -9.45 -9.03
C ASN A 143 15.34 -8.60 -10.27
N TYR A 144 15.65 -9.11 -11.47
CA TYR A 144 15.34 -8.48 -12.77
C TYR A 144 13.84 -8.39 -13.10
N LYS A 145 12.97 -9.02 -12.29
CA LYS A 145 11.50 -8.92 -12.43
C LYS A 145 10.91 -7.96 -11.40
N THR A 146 11.77 -7.19 -10.74
CA THR A 146 11.43 -6.28 -9.65
C THR A 146 12.35 -5.06 -9.57
N ASP A 147 13.20 -4.83 -10.59
CA ASP A 147 14.17 -3.74 -10.63
C ASP A 147 13.68 -2.51 -11.40
N ASP A 148 12.48 -2.59 -11.99
CA ASP A 148 11.77 -1.51 -12.66
C ASP A 148 10.55 -1.01 -11.84
N LEU A 149 10.29 0.30 -11.87
CA LEU A 149 9.19 0.92 -11.16
C LEU A 149 7.83 0.32 -11.53
N ASP A 150 7.57 0.05 -12.82
CA ASP A 150 6.31 -0.51 -13.30
C ASP A 150 6.07 -1.90 -12.72
N GLU A 151 7.12 -2.72 -12.61
CA GLU A 151 7.05 -4.06 -12.03
C GLU A 151 6.72 -3.99 -10.54
N ALA A 152 7.43 -3.15 -9.78
CA ALA A 152 7.18 -2.93 -8.36
C ALA A 152 5.75 -2.41 -8.10
N VAL A 153 5.29 -1.45 -8.90
CA VAL A 153 3.92 -0.90 -8.87
C VAL A 153 2.89 -1.99 -9.17
N ASN A 154 3.11 -2.77 -10.23
CA ASN A 154 2.18 -3.81 -10.66
C ASN A 154 2.01 -4.89 -9.59
N ILE A 155 3.10 -5.38 -9.00
CA ILE A 155 3.07 -6.39 -7.93
C ILE A 155 2.37 -5.81 -6.68
N SER A 156 2.65 -4.56 -6.33
CA SER A 156 2.08 -3.90 -5.16
C SER A 156 0.57 -3.79 -5.23
N LYS A 157 0.01 -3.40 -6.38
CA LYS A 157 -1.44 -3.29 -6.59
C LYS A 157 -2.19 -4.61 -6.33
N MET A 158 -1.56 -5.76 -6.56
CA MET A 158 -2.16 -7.08 -6.28
C MET A 158 -2.23 -7.38 -4.78
N CYS A 159 -1.43 -6.70 -3.97
CA CYS A 159 -1.29 -6.94 -2.54
C CYS A 159 -2.11 -6.00 -1.64
N GLN A 160 -3.09 -5.30 -2.22
CA GLN A 160 -4.03 -4.43 -1.51
C GLN A 160 -5.19 -5.27 -0.92
N GLY A 161 -5.20 -5.50 0.39
CA GLY A 161 -6.26 -6.29 1.03
C GLY A 161 -5.79 -7.19 2.15
N THR A 162 -6.51 -8.28 2.40
CA THR A 162 -6.19 -9.30 3.41
C THR A 162 -5.50 -10.50 2.77
N PHE A 163 -4.20 -10.68 3.04
CA PHE A 163 -3.41 -11.74 2.43
C PHE A 163 -3.36 -13.02 3.26
N LYS A 164 -3.72 -14.14 2.64
CA LYS A 164 -3.64 -15.49 3.21
C LYS A 164 -2.33 -16.16 2.80
N LYS A 165 -1.27 -15.97 3.58
CA LYS A 165 0.07 -16.52 3.31
C LYS A 165 0.08 -18.02 2.99
N ASN A 166 -0.63 -18.84 3.77
CA ASN A 166 -0.66 -20.30 3.57
C ASN A 166 -1.33 -20.70 2.24
N CYS A 167 -2.30 -19.92 1.75
CA CYS A 167 -2.91 -20.13 0.44
C CYS A 167 -1.86 -19.94 -0.66
N PHE A 168 -1.12 -18.83 -0.59
CA PHE A 168 -0.10 -18.48 -1.58
C PHE A 168 1.03 -19.52 -1.62
N GLU A 169 1.60 -19.86 -0.45
CA GLU A 169 2.69 -20.84 -0.36
C GLU A 169 2.25 -22.24 -0.82
N LYS A 170 1.00 -22.64 -0.59
CA LYS A 170 0.46 -23.91 -1.09
C LYS A 170 0.34 -23.91 -2.62
N LEU A 171 -0.14 -22.83 -3.22
CA LEU A 171 -0.32 -22.75 -4.68
C LEU A 171 1.02 -22.67 -5.42
N CYS A 172 1.98 -21.87 -4.94
CA CYS A 172 3.32 -21.77 -5.53
C CYS A 172 4.22 -23.00 -5.26
N SER A 173 3.82 -23.94 -4.42
CA SER A 173 4.56 -25.20 -4.21
C SER A 173 3.95 -26.40 -4.92
N SER A 174 2.72 -26.27 -5.44
CA SER A 174 1.99 -27.41 -6.02
C SER A 174 1.51 -27.18 -7.45
N SER A 175 0.99 -26.00 -7.75
CA SER A 175 0.22 -25.73 -8.97
C SER A 175 0.85 -24.69 -9.89
N TYR A 176 1.74 -23.85 -9.34
CA TYR A 176 2.42 -22.76 -10.02
C TYR A 176 3.90 -22.76 -9.62
N LYS A 177 4.79 -22.28 -10.49
CA LYS A 177 6.20 -22.06 -10.14
C LYS A 177 6.40 -20.71 -9.45
N CYS A 178 5.56 -19.74 -9.81
CA CYS A 178 5.61 -18.36 -9.32
C CYS A 178 6.93 -17.64 -9.63
N ASP A 179 7.65 -18.07 -10.67
CA ASP A 179 8.89 -17.47 -11.17
C ASP A 179 8.65 -16.34 -12.18
N GLU A 180 7.41 -16.18 -12.65
CA GLU A 180 6.98 -15.09 -13.53
C GLU A 180 5.89 -14.20 -12.88
N PRO A 181 5.88 -12.88 -13.14
CA PRO A 181 4.91 -11.95 -12.56
C PRO A 181 3.44 -12.34 -12.80
N ASP A 182 3.12 -12.90 -13.96
CA ASP A 182 1.75 -13.32 -14.30
C ASP A 182 1.28 -14.56 -13.51
N GLU A 183 2.20 -15.47 -13.17
CA GLU A 183 1.89 -16.60 -12.28
C GLU A 183 1.64 -16.10 -10.86
N VAL A 184 2.51 -15.22 -10.36
CA VAL A 184 2.36 -14.59 -9.04
C VAL A 184 1.01 -13.86 -8.95
N ARG A 185 0.66 -13.07 -9.98
CA ARG A 185 -0.64 -12.40 -10.10
C ARG A 185 -1.80 -13.38 -9.99
N SER A 186 -1.74 -14.47 -10.76
CA SER A 186 -2.78 -15.50 -10.78
C SER A 186 -2.99 -16.17 -9.42
N VAL A 187 -1.92 -16.37 -8.66
CA VAL A 187 -1.98 -16.93 -7.31
C VAL A 187 -2.47 -15.89 -6.29
N ILE A 188 -1.98 -14.65 -6.36
CA ILE A 188 -2.39 -13.57 -5.44
C ILE A 188 -3.89 -13.32 -5.51
N TYR A 189 -4.48 -13.29 -6.71
CA TYR A 189 -5.93 -13.11 -6.87
C TYR A 189 -6.77 -14.19 -6.19
N LYS A 190 -6.19 -15.38 -5.94
CA LYS A 190 -6.85 -16.47 -5.20
C LYS A 190 -6.64 -16.39 -3.68
N CYS A 191 -5.68 -15.59 -3.23
CA CYS A 191 -5.19 -15.58 -1.86
C CYS A 191 -5.23 -14.22 -1.16
N VAL A 192 -5.62 -13.15 -1.86
CA VAL A 192 -5.87 -11.82 -1.30
C VAL A 192 -7.34 -11.48 -1.42
N ASP A 193 -7.95 -11.18 -0.28
CA ASP A 193 -9.30 -10.63 -0.21
C ASP A 193 -9.18 -9.09 -0.11
N GLY A 194 -9.31 -8.42 -1.25
CA GLY A 194 -9.22 -6.95 -1.37
C GLY A 194 -10.36 -6.20 -0.68
N PRO A 195 -10.21 -4.90 -0.37
CA PRO A 195 -11.33 -4.08 0.09
C PRO A 195 -12.41 -4.03 -1.00
N SER A 196 -13.65 -4.32 -0.62
CA SER A 196 -14.79 -4.09 -1.50
C SER A 196 -14.95 -2.61 -1.83
N LEU A 197 -15.73 -2.26 -2.85
CA LEU A 197 -16.09 -0.85 -3.12
C LEU A 197 -16.73 -0.18 -1.90
N GLN A 198 -17.48 -0.93 -1.09
CA GLN A 198 -18.08 -0.40 0.14
C GLN A 198 -17.03 -0.16 1.22
N ASP A 199 -16.01 -1.01 1.33
CA ASP A 199 -14.92 -0.81 2.27
C ASP A 199 -14.09 0.41 1.90
N ARG A 200 -13.83 0.62 0.61
CA ARG A 200 -13.13 1.81 0.11
C ARG A 200 -13.86 3.11 0.44
N ARG A 201 -15.21 3.11 0.43
CA ARG A 201 -16.03 4.27 0.80
C ARG A 201 -16.02 4.59 2.30
N LYS A 202 -15.60 3.65 3.14
CA LYS A 202 -15.50 3.83 4.60
C LYS A 202 -14.12 4.36 5.03
N LEU A 203 -13.15 4.39 4.12
CA LEU A 203 -11.80 4.91 4.33
C LEU A 203 -11.71 6.39 3.97
#